data_AF-A0A517LTF4-F1
#
_entry.id   AF-A0A517LTF4-F1
#
_cell.length_a   1.000
_cell.length_b   1.000
_cell.length_c   1.000
_cell.angle_alpha   90.00
_cell.angle_beta   90.00
_cell.angle_gamma   90.00
#
_symmetry.space_group_name_H-M   'P 1'
#
loop_
_entity.id
_entity.type
_entity.pdbx_description
1 polymer ?
#
loop_
_entity_poly.entity_id
_entity_poly.type
_entity_poly.pdbx_seq_one_letter_code
_entity_poly.pdbx_strand_id
1 'polypeptide(L)'
;MLAEPGRTAYDVNFGLLGFPVRISIGFWIMALIFGYDLVSQLSQLFPGSRGPLLLLWIFSVFVSILIHELGHALAMRICGLHSSIVLYHFGGLAIPQNTFGAGFSKKKNSKVEKIFISAAGPLAQLSLAAFVIGLAKARGFEILLLPEFLATVPSLAGGEPIDSPGMFGLVNFLVWPSVMWALLNLIPVYPLDGGQIAKEIIELFGGTAYHALVLSMGCAMLMALWGFMSGRLFMTLLFASLAYSNYEMLGGGGFRRRY
;
A
#
# COMPACT_ATOMS: atom_id res chain seq x y z
N MET A 1 4.21 15.50 -8.83
CA MET A 1 2.77 15.43 -8.48
C MET A 1 2.23 14.06 -8.86
N LEU A 2 1.73 13.27 -7.92
CA LEU A 2 1.00 12.03 -8.23
C LEU A 2 -0.41 12.40 -8.69
N ALA A 3 -0.53 12.73 -9.97
CA ALA A 3 -1.82 13.00 -10.60
C ALA A 3 -2.51 11.68 -10.95
N GLU A 4 -3.85 11.65 -10.87
CA GLU A 4 -4.64 10.52 -11.36
C GLU A 4 -4.20 10.21 -12.80
N PRO A 5 -3.83 8.95 -13.13
CA PRO A 5 -3.50 8.62 -14.50
C PRO A 5 -4.70 8.88 -15.40
N GLY A 6 -4.44 9.47 -16.57
CA GLY A 6 -5.47 9.76 -17.56
C GLY A 6 -6.35 8.53 -17.82
N ARG A 7 -7.65 8.75 -18.01
CA ARG A 7 -8.60 7.66 -18.31
C ARG A 7 -8.23 7.02 -19.63
N THR A 8 -8.11 5.69 -19.63
CA THR A 8 -7.86 4.92 -20.86
C THR A 8 -9.02 3.98 -21.12
N ALA A 9 -9.24 3.64 -22.39
CA ALA A 9 -10.27 2.68 -22.79
C ALA A 9 -10.01 1.26 -22.26
N TYR A 10 -8.79 0.99 -21.78
CA TYR A 10 -8.36 -0.31 -21.26
C TYR A 10 -8.48 -0.41 -19.73
N ASP A 11 -9.04 0.61 -19.08
CA ASP A 11 -9.26 0.57 -17.63
C ASP A 11 -10.45 -0.34 -17.29
N VAL A 12 -10.26 -1.20 -16.30
CA VAL A 12 -11.35 -2.05 -15.78
C VAL A 12 -12.13 -1.26 -14.74
N ASN A 13 -13.45 -1.15 -14.92
CA ASN A 13 -14.32 -0.40 -14.02
C ASN A 13 -15.43 -1.30 -13.48
N PHE A 14 -15.64 -1.32 -12.17
CA PHE A 14 -16.71 -2.06 -11.52
C PHE A 14 -17.11 -1.41 -10.19
N GLY A 15 -18.24 -1.82 -9.62
CA GLY A 15 -18.67 -1.39 -8.28
C GLY A 15 -18.38 -2.47 -7.25
N LEU A 16 -17.78 -2.10 -6.11
CA LEU A 16 -17.56 -2.99 -4.98
C LEU A 16 -18.08 -2.36 -3.69
N LEU A 17 -19.04 -3.01 -3.01
CA LEU A 17 -19.64 -2.51 -1.77
C LEU A 17 -20.19 -1.06 -1.88
N GLY A 18 -20.66 -0.69 -3.07
CA GLY A 18 -21.15 0.67 -3.36
C GLY A 18 -20.05 1.71 -3.64
N PHE A 19 -18.78 1.29 -3.73
CA PHE A 19 -17.69 2.14 -4.19
C PHE A 19 -17.38 1.88 -5.66
N PRO A 20 -17.23 2.91 -6.51
CA PRO A 20 -16.70 2.74 -7.85
C PRO A 20 -15.20 2.43 -7.78
N VAL A 21 -14.80 1.32 -8.41
CA VAL A 21 -13.42 0.82 -8.50
C VAL A 21 -12.95 0.92 -9.95
N ARG A 22 -11.82 1.57 -10.17
CA ARG A 22 -11.12 1.66 -11.46
C ARG A 22 -9.75 1.03 -11.34
N ILE A 23 -9.38 0.13 -12.25
CA ILE A 23 -8.04 -0.46 -12.33
C ILE A 23 -7.42 -0.03 -13.66
N SER A 24 -6.32 0.71 -13.60
CA SER A 24 -5.57 1.07 -14.81
C SER A 24 -4.73 -0.11 -15.33
N ILE A 25 -4.49 -0.15 -16.64
CA ILE A 25 -3.69 -1.21 -17.26
C ILE A 25 -2.28 -1.34 -16.67
N GLY A 26 -1.74 -0.20 -16.24
CA GLY A 26 -0.45 -0.09 -15.59
C GLY A 26 -0.28 -0.92 -14.34
N PHE A 27 -1.35 -1.08 -13.57
CA PHE A 27 -1.38 -1.92 -12.39
C PHE A 27 -0.96 -3.36 -12.73
N TRP A 28 -1.57 -3.93 -13.78
CA TRP A 28 -1.30 -5.32 -14.20
C TRP A 28 0.14 -5.51 -14.69
N ILE A 29 0.65 -4.53 -15.46
CA ILE A 29 2.02 -4.55 -15.96
C ILE A 29 3.01 -4.50 -14.79
N MET A 30 2.79 -3.63 -13.81
CA MET A 30 3.68 -3.53 -12.65
C MET A 30 3.60 -4.76 -11.75
N ALA A 31 2.41 -5.32 -11.52
CA ALA A 31 2.25 -6.56 -10.77
C ALA A 31 3.01 -7.72 -11.42
N LEU A 32 2.97 -7.80 -12.76
CA LEU A 32 3.73 -8.77 -13.54
C LEU A 32 5.25 -8.55 -13.38
N ILE A 33 5.75 -7.33 -13.58
CA ILE A 33 7.18 -7.02 -13.49
C ILE A 33 7.73 -7.32 -12.09
N PHE A 34 7.05 -6.88 -11.03
CA PHE A 34 7.49 -7.12 -9.66
C PHE A 34 7.45 -8.59 -9.26
N GLY A 35 6.47 -9.35 -9.77
CA GLY A 35 6.32 -10.76 -9.46
C GLY A 35 7.22 -11.68 -10.25
N TYR A 36 7.65 -11.28 -11.45
CA TYR A 36 8.25 -12.19 -12.42
C TYR A 36 9.48 -12.90 -11.87
N ASP A 37 10.43 -12.16 -11.28
CA ASP A 37 11.66 -12.75 -10.76
C ASP A 37 11.40 -13.66 -9.56
N LEU A 38 10.63 -13.17 -8.58
CA LEU A 38 10.23 -13.94 -7.40
C LEU A 38 9.50 -15.24 -7.76
N VAL A 39 8.49 -15.17 -8.63
CA VAL A 39 7.73 -16.33 -9.09
C VAL A 39 8.61 -17.28 -9.90
N SER A 40 9.58 -16.77 -10.67
CA SER A 40 10.52 -17.62 -11.42
C SER A 40 11.39 -18.45 -10.49
N GLN A 41 11.92 -17.83 -9.42
CA GLN A 41 12.67 -18.53 -8.40
C GLN A 41 11.82 -19.56 -7.66
N LEU A 42 10.61 -19.17 -7.21
CA LEU A 42 9.72 -20.07 -6.48
C LEU A 42 9.13 -21.19 -7.34
N SER A 43 8.98 -20.98 -8.66
CA SER A 43 8.51 -22.02 -9.57
C SER A 43 9.49 -23.21 -9.70
N GLN A 44 10.73 -23.06 -9.24
CA GLN A 44 11.68 -24.18 -9.16
C GLN A 44 11.27 -25.23 -8.12
N LEU A 45 10.51 -24.83 -7.09
CA LEU A 45 9.93 -25.75 -6.10
C LEU A 45 8.78 -26.58 -6.70
N PHE A 46 8.14 -26.08 -7.76
CA PHE A 46 6.98 -26.69 -8.40
C PHE A 46 7.14 -26.68 -9.93
N PRO A 47 7.94 -27.59 -10.51
CA PRO A 47 8.22 -27.59 -11.95
C PRO A 47 6.94 -27.57 -12.81
N GLY A 48 6.90 -26.69 -13.81
CA GLY A 48 5.75 -26.52 -14.71
C GLY A 48 4.63 -25.61 -14.19
N SER A 49 4.71 -25.10 -12.96
CA SER A 49 3.66 -24.26 -12.36
C SER A 49 3.85 -22.74 -12.50
N ARG A 50 4.88 -22.29 -13.22
CA ARG A 50 5.26 -20.87 -13.32
C ARG A 50 4.10 -19.96 -13.80
N GLY A 51 3.38 -20.39 -14.83
CA GLY A 51 2.23 -19.64 -15.36
C GLY A 51 1.12 -19.47 -14.31
N PRO A 52 0.59 -20.57 -13.74
CA PRO A 52 -0.38 -20.51 -12.65
C PRO A 52 0.08 -19.69 -11.44
N LEU A 53 1.34 -19.84 -10.99
CA LEU A 53 1.88 -19.07 -9.87
C LEU A 53 1.95 -17.57 -10.18
N LEU A 54 2.26 -17.19 -11.42
CA LEU A 54 2.31 -15.79 -11.83
C LEU A 54 0.91 -15.15 -11.85
N LEU A 55 -0.09 -15.91 -12.30
CA LEU A 55 -1.50 -15.49 -12.22
C LEU A 55 -1.96 -15.34 -10.77
N LEU A 56 -1.60 -16.29 -9.90
CA LEU A 56 -1.89 -16.21 -8.47
C LEU A 56 -1.19 -15.03 -7.80
N TRP A 57 0.05 -14.74 -8.17
CA TRP A 57 0.77 -13.56 -7.69
C TRP A 57 0.04 -12.27 -8.06
N ILE A 58 -0.27 -12.08 -9.35
CA ILE A 58 -0.96 -10.89 -9.85
C ILE A 58 -2.31 -10.74 -9.16
N PHE A 59 -3.07 -11.83 -9.03
CA PHE A 59 -4.35 -11.84 -8.32
C PHE A 59 -4.19 -11.50 -6.84
N SER A 60 -3.17 -12.03 -6.16
CA SER A 60 -2.95 -11.79 -4.73
C SER A 60 -2.52 -10.35 -4.45
N VAL A 61 -1.66 -9.77 -5.31
CA VAL A 61 -1.30 -8.34 -5.25
C VAL A 61 -2.52 -7.46 -5.49
N PHE A 62 -3.36 -7.81 -6.46
CA PHE A 62 -4.64 -7.14 -6.69
C PHE A 62 -5.54 -7.16 -5.46
N VAL A 63 -5.80 -8.34 -4.89
CA VAL A 63 -6.64 -8.49 -3.69
C VAL A 63 -6.05 -7.72 -2.52
N SER A 64 -4.74 -7.79 -2.31
CA SER A 64 -4.04 -7.08 -1.24
C SER A 64 -4.19 -5.57 -1.34
N ILE A 65 -3.94 -4.99 -2.53
CA ILE A 65 -4.05 -3.53 -2.74
C ILE A 65 -5.52 -3.10 -2.73
N LEU A 66 -6.43 -3.91 -3.28
CA LEU A 66 -7.86 -3.61 -3.22
C LEU A 66 -8.37 -3.55 -1.77
N ILE A 67 -7.93 -4.47 -0.90
CA ILE A 67 -8.29 -4.48 0.52
C ILE A 67 -7.72 -3.25 1.25
N HIS A 68 -6.52 -2.80 0.88
CA HIS A 68 -5.95 -1.55 1.37
C HIS A 68 -6.84 -0.35 1.06
N GLU A 69 -7.13 -0.14 -0.23
CA GLU A 69 -7.95 0.99 -0.67
C GLU A 69 -9.38 0.91 -0.12
N LEU A 70 -9.92 -0.30 0.00
CA LEU A 70 -11.21 -0.53 0.63
C LEU A 70 -11.19 -0.14 2.11
N GLY A 71 -10.09 -0.37 2.84
CA GLY A 71 -9.90 0.10 4.21
C GLY A 71 -10.07 1.62 4.32
N HIS A 72 -9.38 2.38 3.47
CA HIS A 72 -9.56 3.83 3.39
C HIS A 72 -10.99 4.23 3.01
N ALA A 73 -11.56 3.60 2.00
CA ALA A 73 -12.90 3.89 1.52
C ALA A 73 -13.99 3.64 2.58
N LEU A 74 -13.88 2.54 3.33
CA LEU A 74 -14.77 2.24 4.44
C LEU A 74 -14.61 3.24 5.58
N ALA A 75 -13.37 3.60 5.96
CA ALA A 75 -13.12 4.60 6.98
C ALA A 75 -13.68 5.97 6.57
N MET A 76 -13.50 6.37 5.31
CA MET A 76 -14.10 7.58 4.73
C MET A 76 -15.63 7.55 4.82
N ARG A 77 -16.26 6.42 4.47
CA ARG A 77 -17.72 6.26 4.57
C ARG A 77 -18.21 6.36 6.02
N ILE A 78 -17.49 5.78 6.99
CA ILE A 78 -17.80 5.90 8.42
C ILE A 78 -17.74 7.37 8.87
N CYS A 79 -16.77 8.14 8.35
CA CYS A 79 -16.68 9.58 8.58
C CYS A 79 -17.67 10.44 7.75
N GLY A 80 -18.54 9.82 6.94
CA GLY A 80 -19.54 10.51 6.12
C GLY A 80 -19.02 11.11 4.81
N LEU A 81 -17.90 10.59 4.29
CA LEU A 81 -17.28 11.04 3.05
C LEU A 81 -17.56 10.04 1.91
N HIS A 82 -17.68 10.56 0.69
CA HIS A 82 -17.77 9.75 -0.53
C HIS A 82 -16.39 9.55 -1.13
N SER A 83 -16.07 8.30 -1.50
CA SER A 83 -14.77 7.92 -2.05
C SER A 83 -14.92 7.05 -3.30
N SER A 84 -13.97 7.20 -4.22
CA SER A 84 -13.76 6.28 -5.33
C SER A 84 -12.38 5.63 -5.23
N ILE A 85 -12.30 4.36 -5.60
CA ILE A 85 -11.08 3.57 -5.52
C ILE A 85 -10.43 3.52 -6.91
N VAL A 86 -9.15 3.90 -7.01
CA VAL A 86 -8.40 3.83 -8.27
C VAL A 86 -7.09 3.08 -8.05
N LEU A 87 -6.86 1.99 -8.78
CA LEU A 87 -5.62 1.20 -8.73
C LEU A 87 -4.73 1.57 -9.93
N TYR A 88 -3.46 1.88 -9.67
CA TYR A 88 -2.50 2.32 -10.70
C TYR A 88 -1.06 1.88 -10.44
N HIS A 89 -0.16 2.26 -11.35
CA HIS A 89 1.23 1.77 -11.45
C HIS A 89 2.03 1.77 -10.13
N PHE A 90 1.76 2.68 -9.18
CA PHE A 90 2.46 2.77 -7.90
C PHE A 90 1.63 2.27 -6.70
N GLY A 91 0.50 1.59 -6.92
CA GLY A 91 -0.39 1.09 -5.85
C GLY A 91 -1.86 1.40 -6.12
N GLY A 92 -2.54 2.00 -5.14
CA GLY A 92 -3.87 2.57 -5.30
C GLY A 92 -3.94 3.99 -4.76
N LEU A 93 -4.97 4.72 -5.16
CA LEU A 93 -5.35 6.03 -4.68
C LEU A 93 -6.86 5.99 -4.42
N ALA A 94 -7.26 6.01 -3.16
CA ALA A 94 -8.63 6.34 -2.78
C ALA A 94 -8.81 7.87 -2.88
N ILE A 95 -9.45 8.32 -3.96
CA ILE A 95 -9.68 9.75 -4.20
C ILE A 95 -11.01 10.15 -3.54
N PRO A 96 -11.03 11.18 -2.68
CA PRO A 96 -12.28 11.77 -2.21
C PRO A 96 -13.01 12.40 -3.41
N GLN A 97 -14.25 11.98 -3.67
CA GLN A 97 -15.04 12.60 -4.72
C GLN A 97 -15.52 13.96 -4.25
N ASN A 98 -14.82 15.03 -4.64
CA ASN A 98 -15.44 16.35 -4.73
C ASN A 98 -16.12 16.43 -6.11
N THR A 99 -17.39 16.08 -6.16
CA THR A 99 -18.24 16.37 -7.31
C THR A 99 -18.18 17.87 -7.58
N PHE A 100 -17.70 18.25 -8.76
CA PHE A 100 -17.85 19.58 -9.33
C PHE A 100 -19.33 20.01 -9.20
N GLY A 101 -19.57 21.07 -8.42
CA GLY A 101 -20.84 21.81 -8.44
C GLY A 101 -21.99 21.21 -7.63
N ALA A 102 -22.00 21.42 -6.32
CA ALA A 102 -23.21 21.73 -5.53
C ALA A 102 -22.79 22.06 -4.11
N GLY A 103 -23.20 23.22 -3.60
CA GLY A 103 -22.88 23.67 -2.25
C GLY A 103 -23.44 22.73 -1.19
N PHE A 104 -22.56 21.90 -0.60
CA PHE A 104 -22.82 21.21 0.65
C PHE A 104 -21.61 21.37 1.57
N SER A 105 -21.92 21.71 2.81
CA SER A 105 -21.01 22.13 3.87
C SER A 105 -19.77 21.24 3.99
N LYS A 106 -18.57 21.80 3.80
CA LYS A 106 -17.29 21.18 4.15
C LYS A 106 -17.28 20.92 5.66
N LYS A 107 -17.72 19.74 6.09
CA LYS A 107 -17.38 19.28 7.43
C LYS A 107 -15.85 19.15 7.45
N LYS A 108 -15.18 20.06 8.15
CA LYS A 108 -13.72 20.01 8.32
C LYS A 108 -13.45 18.80 9.20
N ASN A 109 -13.05 17.69 8.59
CA ASN A 109 -12.76 16.47 9.35
C ASN A 109 -11.76 16.78 10.47
N SER A 110 -12.01 16.20 11.64
CA SER A 110 -11.08 16.27 12.75
C SER A 110 -9.74 15.64 12.34
N LYS A 111 -8.63 16.14 12.88
CA LYS A 111 -7.31 15.56 12.63
C LYS A 111 -7.28 14.07 13.00
N VAL A 112 -8.02 13.69 14.04
CA VAL A 112 -8.18 12.29 14.46
C VAL A 112 -8.90 11.45 13.41
N GLU A 113 -9.93 11.98 12.75
CA GLU A 113 -10.64 11.28 11.66
C GLU A 113 -9.70 11.03 10.48
N LYS A 114 -8.84 12.00 10.14
CA LYS A 114 -7.85 11.80 9.07
C LYS A 114 -6.79 10.78 9.44
N ILE A 115 -6.29 10.77 10.68
CA ILE A 115 -5.37 9.73 11.16
C ILE A 115 -6.03 8.35 11.05
N PHE A 116 -7.30 8.24 11.47
CA PHE A 116 -8.07 7.00 11.35
C PHE A 116 -8.21 6.56 9.88
N ILE A 117 -8.57 7.49 8.98
CA ILE A 117 -8.69 7.19 7.55
C ILE A 117 -7.36 6.72 6.97
N SER A 118 -6.25 7.43 7.21
CA SER A 118 -4.92 7.04 6.70
C SER A 118 -4.43 5.72 7.32
N ALA A 119 -4.76 5.41 8.57
CA ALA A 119 -4.38 4.13 9.17
C ALA A 119 -5.22 2.94 8.66
N ALA A 120 -6.44 3.17 8.18
CA ALA A 120 -7.38 2.11 7.86
C ALA A 120 -6.91 1.18 6.72
N GLY A 121 -6.24 1.70 5.70
CA GLY A 121 -5.73 0.88 4.59
C GLY A 121 -4.63 -0.10 5.02
N PRO A 122 -3.54 0.37 5.63
CA PRO A 122 -2.50 -0.51 6.19
C PRO A 122 -3.05 -1.50 7.21
N LEU A 123 -3.96 -1.08 8.09
CA LEU A 123 -4.57 -1.98 9.08
C LEU A 123 -5.44 -3.07 8.43
N ALA A 124 -6.17 -2.75 7.35
CA ALA A 124 -6.94 -3.74 6.60
C ALA A 124 -6.03 -4.80 5.95
N GLN A 125 -4.91 -4.38 5.35
CA GLN A 125 -3.91 -5.30 4.79
C GLN A 125 -3.24 -6.17 5.85
N LEU A 126 -2.84 -5.59 6.98
CA LEU A 126 -2.24 -6.35 8.08
C LEU A 126 -3.24 -7.34 8.69
N SER A 127 -4.53 -6.96 8.78
CA SER A 127 -5.59 -7.85 9.25
C SER A 127 -5.79 -9.03 8.30
N LEU A 128 -5.76 -8.79 6.98
CA LEU A 128 -5.79 -9.86 5.98
C LEU A 128 -4.59 -10.82 6.15
N ALA A 129 -3.37 -10.26 6.27
CA ALA A 129 -2.17 -11.07 6.46
C ALA A 129 -2.26 -11.91 7.74
N ALA A 130 -2.64 -11.30 8.87
CA ALA A 130 -2.81 -12.00 10.14
C ALA A 130 -3.85 -13.12 10.05
N PHE A 131 -4.96 -12.90 9.35
CA PHE A 131 -5.97 -13.92 9.11
C PHE A 131 -5.44 -15.11 8.30
N VAL A 132 -4.73 -14.84 7.19
CA VAL A 132 -4.14 -15.90 6.35
C VAL A 132 -3.06 -16.67 7.10
N ILE A 133 -2.20 -15.97 7.86
CA ILE A 133 -1.17 -16.59 8.71
C ILE A 133 -1.82 -17.50 9.76
N GLY A 134 -2.85 -17.02 10.46
CA GLY A 134 -3.57 -17.79 11.47
C GLY A 134 -4.19 -19.05 10.89
N LEU A 135 -4.82 -18.95 9.71
CA LEU A 135 -5.40 -20.11 9.03
C LEU A 135 -4.33 -21.12 8.58
N ALA A 136 -3.24 -20.66 7.98
CA ALA A 136 -2.15 -21.54 7.54
C ALA A 136 -1.51 -22.27 8.73
N LYS A 137 -1.23 -21.56 9.83
CA LYS A 137 -0.66 -22.16 11.05
C LYS A 137 -1.62 -23.08 11.78
N ALA A 138 -2.92 -22.76 11.81
CA ALA A 138 -3.93 -23.68 12.36
C ALA A 138 -4.03 -25.00 11.56
N ARG A 139 -3.60 -25.01 10.28
CA ARG A 139 -3.49 -26.21 9.46
C ARG A 139 -2.11 -26.87 9.52
N GLY A 140 -1.20 -26.35 10.34
CA GLY A 140 0.16 -26.87 10.50
C GLY A 140 1.11 -26.50 9.35
N PHE A 141 0.76 -25.55 8.49
CA PHE A 141 1.58 -25.19 7.33
C PHE A 141 2.69 -24.19 7.66
N GLU A 142 3.83 -24.37 6.99
CA GLU A 142 4.89 -23.38 6.92
C GLU A 142 4.54 -22.25 5.94
N ILE A 143 4.95 -21.02 6.29
CA ILE A 143 4.81 -19.84 5.42
C ILE A 143 6.23 -19.42 5.03
N LEU A 144 6.62 -19.74 3.81
CA LEU A 144 7.98 -19.53 3.32
C LEU A 144 8.34 -18.04 3.21
N LEU A 145 7.40 -17.21 2.73
CA LEU A 145 7.61 -15.77 2.57
C LEU A 145 7.19 -14.98 3.81
N LEU A 146 7.28 -15.57 5.00
CA LEU A 146 7.00 -14.84 6.23
C LEU A 146 8.12 -13.80 6.46
N PRO A 147 7.80 -12.55 6.80
CA PRO A 147 8.81 -11.56 7.16
C PRO A 147 9.69 -12.03 8.31
N GLU A 148 11.00 -11.75 8.21
CA GLU A 148 12.01 -12.25 9.13
C GLU A 148 11.69 -11.93 10.60
N PHE A 149 11.20 -10.73 10.89
CA PHE A 149 10.79 -10.32 12.23
C PHE A 149 9.58 -11.09 12.79
N LEU A 150 8.75 -11.68 11.93
CA LEU A 150 7.64 -12.56 12.32
C LEU A 150 8.10 -14.02 12.44
N ALA A 151 9.08 -14.42 11.64
CA ALA A 151 9.64 -15.77 11.67
C ALA A 151 10.38 -16.10 12.98
N THR A 152 10.82 -15.07 13.73
CA THR A 152 11.42 -15.24 15.06
C THR A 152 10.41 -15.55 16.16
N VAL A 153 9.11 -15.38 15.91
CA VAL A 153 8.06 -15.68 16.88
C VAL A 153 7.89 -17.21 16.96
N PRO A 154 8.11 -17.86 18.12
CA PRO A 154 8.10 -19.32 18.21
C PRO A 154 6.79 -19.98 17.75
N SER A 155 5.65 -19.31 17.97
CA SER A 155 4.33 -19.81 17.53
C SER A 155 4.10 -19.72 16.01
N LEU A 156 4.93 -18.95 15.30
CA LEU A 156 4.87 -18.79 13.84
C LEU A 156 6.01 -19.53 13.13
N ALA A 157 7.00 -20.04 13.86
CA ALA A 157 8.11 -20.82 13.32
C ALA A 157 7.70 -22.28 13.07
N GLY A 158 8.28 -22.88 12.03
CA GLY A 158 8.06 -24.29 11.67
C GLY A 158 6.71 -24.57 10.99
N GLY A 159 6.41 -25.85 10.80
CA GLY A 159 5.24 -26.36 10.07
C GLY A 159 5.66 -27.24 8.90
N GLU A 160 4.69 -27.88 8.28
CA GLU A 160 4.90 -28.70 7.09
C GLU A 160 4.91 -27.83 5.82
N PRO A 161 5.77 -28.13 4.84
CA PRO A 161 5.78 -27.42 3.58
C PRO A 161 4.45 -27.60 2.84
N ILE A 162 4.05 -26.57 2.09
CA ILE A 162 2.82 -26.61 1.30
C ILE A 162 3.13 -27.23 -0.07
N ASP A 163 2.75 -28.48 -0.30
CA ASP A 163 3.05 -29.21 -1.54
C ASP A 163 2.20 -28.79 -2.75
N SER A 164 1.03 -28.16 -2.50
CA SER A 164 0.17 -27.70 -3.58
C SER A 164 0.62 -26.32 -4.08
N PRO A 165 1.00 -26.16 -5.36
CA PRO A 165 1.44 -24.86 -5.89
C PRO A 165 0.35 -23.79 -5.77
N GLY A 166 -0.92 -24.18 -5.88
CA GLY A 166 -2.06 -23.27 -5.73
C GLY A 166 -2.19 -22.73 -4.30
N MET A 167 -2.16 -23.61 -3.31
CA MET A 167 -2.21 -23.22 -1.89
C MET A 167 -0.95 -22.45 -1.49
N PHE A 168 0.21 -22.90 -1.95
CA PHE A 168 1.48 -22.25 -1.71
C PHE A 168 1.45 -20.81 -2.20
N GLY A 169 1.01 -20.60 -3.45
CA GLY A 169 0.86 -19.28 -4.04
C GLY A 169 -0.15 -18.43 -3.28
N LEU A 170 -1.34 -18.95 -2.97
CA LEU A 170 -2.37 -18.21 -2.24
C LEU A 170 -1.87 -17.71 -0.88
N VAL A 171 -1.28 -18.58 -0.07
CA VAL A 171 -0.82 -18.24 1.28
C VAL A 171 0.35 -17.26 1.22
N ASN A 172 1.40 -17.59 0.48
CA ASN A 172 2.63 -16.81 0.47
C ASN A 172 2.45 -15.47 -0.27
N PHE A 173 1.72 -15.47 -1.40
CA PHE A 173 1.52 -14.27 -2.20
C PHE A 173 0.42 -13.36 -1.68
N LEU A 174 -0.46 -13.81 -0.76
CA LEU A 174 -1.31 -12.88 -0.02
C LEU A 174 -0.59 -12.29 1.19
N VAL A 175 0.18 -13.08 1.94
CA VAL A 175 0.83 -12.61 3.17
C VAL A 175 1.95 -11.62 2.86
N TRP A 176 2.90 -11.99 1.99
CA TRP A 176 4.10 -11.20 1.76
C TRP A 176 3.82 -9.77 1.27
N PRO A 177 3.11 -9.55 0.14
CA PRO A 177 2.83 -8.20 -0.31
C PRO A 177 1.92 -7.44 0.65
N SER A 178 0.96 -8.09 1.33
CA SER A 178 0.10 -7.39 2.29
C SER A 178 0.89 -6.81 3.45
N VAL A 179 1.84 -7.57 4.01
CA VAL A 179 2.68 -7.05 5.10
C VAL A 179 3.67 -6.01 4.58
N MET A 180 4.40 -6.31 3.50
CA MET A 180 5.44 -5.39 2.98
C MET A 180 4.84 -4.08 2.49
N TRP A 181 3.69 -4.10 1.81
CA TRP A 181 3.03 -2.91 1.30
C TRP A 181 2.42 -2.06 2.42
N ALA A 182 1.84 -2.70 3.44
CA ALA A 182 1.34 -2.00 4.63
C ALA A 182 2.49 -1.32 5.39
N LEU A 183 3.61 -2.04 5.61
CA LEU A 183 4.79 -1.47 6.26
C LEU A 183 5.38 -0.31 5.46
N LEU A 184 5.49 -0.46 4.13
CA LEU A 184 5.93 0.61 3.25
C LEU A 184 5.02 1.84 3.42
N ASN A 185 3.70 1.65 3.39
CA ASN A 185 2.75 2.76 3.52
C ASN A 185 2.76 3.41 4.90
N LEU A 186 3.15 2.71 5.97
CA LEU A 186 3.27 3.27 7.32
C LEU A 186 4.57 4.05 7.56
N ILE A 187 5.51 4.06 6.60
CA ILE A 187 6.71 4.89 6.70
C ILE A 187 6.28 6.37 6.70
N PRO A 188 6.83 7.23 7.59
CA PRO A 188 6.45 8.63 7.72
C PRO A 188 6.99 9.51 6.58
N VAL A 189 6.66 9.14 5.33
CA VAL A 189 7.08 9.83 4.10
C VAL A 189 5.83 10.16 3.29
N TYR A 190 5.58 11.43 3.04
CA TYR A 190 4.50 11.88 2.16
C TYR A 190 4.78 11.46 0.71
N PRO A 191 3.78 10.96 -0.04
CA PRO A 191 2.34 10.92 0.26
C PRO A 191 1.82 9.60 0.86
N LEU A 192 2.70 8.72 1.31
CA LEU A 192 2.31 7.48 1.97
C LEU A 192 1.45 7.75 3.22
N ASP A 193 0.65 6.78 3.64
CA ASP A 193 -0.27 6.91 4.76
C ASP A 193 0.42 7.33 6.05
N GLY A 194 1.59 6.77 6.36
CA GLY A 194 2.41 7.12 7.50
C GLY A 194 2.85 8.57 7.47
N GLY A 195 3.12 9.12 6.29
CA GLY A 195 3.40 10.54 6.11
C GLY A 195 2.16 11.42 6.39
N GLN A 196 0.97 10.96 5.99
CA GLN A 196 -0.29 11.65 6.30
C GLN A 196 -0.61 11.59 7.80
N ILE A 197 -0.42 10.43 8.43
CA ILE A 197 -0.57 10.23 9.88
C ILE A 197 0.40 11.14 10.63
N ALA A 198 1.69 11.11 10.28
CA ALA A 198 2.73 11.93 10.93
C ALA A 198 2.41 13.42 10.82
N LYS A 199 1.93 13.87 9.65
CA LYS A 199 1.50 15.26 9.47
C LYS A 199 0.38 15.65 10.43
N GLU A 200 -0.69 14.87 10.50
CA GLU A 200 -1.84 15.22 11.35
C GLU A 200 -1.47 15.14 12.84
N ILE A 201 -0.59 14.22 13.24
CA ILE A 201 -0.01 14.16 14.60
C ILE A 201 0.81 15.41 14.91
N ILE A 202 1.74 15.81 14.03
CA ILE A 202 2.56 17.02 14.22
C ILE A 202 1.66 18.25 14.36
N GLU A 203 0.63 18.37 13.53
CA GLU A 203 -0.32 19.47 13.62
C GLU A 203 -1.18 19.41 14.89
N LEU A 204 -1.47 18.24 15.47
CA LEU A 204 -2.18 18.12 16.75
C LEU A 204 -1.36 18.70 17.91
N PHE A 205 -0.03 18.54 17.87
CA PHE A 205 0.90 19.05 18.89
C PHE A 205 1.43 20.46 18.59
N GLY A 206 0.74 21.24 17.75
CA GLY A 206 1.08 22.64 17.46
C GLY A 206 2.17 22.85 16.40
N GLY A 207 2.64 21.76 15.78
CA GLY A 207 3.51 21.84 14.61
C GLY A 207 2.77 22.29 13.36
N THR A 208 3.51 22.41 12.26
CA THR A 208 2.99 22.88 10.96
C THR A 208 3.28 21.84 9.89
N ALA A 209 2.58 21.95 8.75
CA ALA A 209 2.85 21.11 7.58
C ALA A 209 4.31 21.19 7.10
N TYR A 210 5.01 22.30 7.35
CA TYR A 210 6.45 22.43 7.10
C TYR A 210 7.25 21.40 7.91
N HIS A 211 7.00 21.29 9.22
CA HIS A 211 7.68 20.31 10.08
C HIS A 211 7.42 18.87 9.61
N ALA A 212 6.19 18.57 9.17
CA ALA A 212 5.85 17.26 8.64
C ALA A 212 6.59 16.94 7.33
N LEU A 213 6.72 17.91 6.42
CA LEU A 213 7.47 17.74 5.18
C LEU A 213 8.98 17.60 5.43
N VAL A 214 9.54 18.31 6.42
CA VAL A 214 10.94 18.14 6.82
C VAL A 214 11.19 16.74 7.37
N LEU A 215 10.32 16.24 8.26
CA LEU A 215 10.38 14.86 8.76
C LEU A 215 10.31 13.86 7.59
N SER A 216 9.31 14.04 6.71
CA SER A 216 9.10 13.20 5.54
C SER A 216 10.33 13.15 4.62
N MET A 217 10.92 14.30 4.30
CA MET A 217 12.14 14.37 3.49
C MET A 217 13.30 13.64 4.18
N GLY A 218 13.50 13.84 5.48
CA GLY A 218 14.53 13.15 6.26
C GLY A 218 14.34 11.62 6.24
N CYS A 219 13.13 11.14 6.51
CA CYS A 219 12.81 9.72 6.46
C CYS A 219 12.98 9.14 5.05
N ALA A 220 12.59 9.86 4.01
CA ALA A 220 12.80 9.43 2.62
C ALA A 220 14.28 9.32 2.27
N MET A 221 15.10 10.29 2.67
CA MET A 221 16.56 10.23 2.46
C MET A 221 17.20 9.04 3.19
N LEU A 222 16.80 8.78 4.45
CA LEU A 222 17.28 7.63 5.20
C LEU A 222 16.90 6.30 4.53
N MET A 223 15.66 6.18 4.04
CA MET A 223 15.20 4.99 3.32
C MET A 223 15.92 4.83 1.97
N ALA A 224 16.20 5.91 1.26
CA ALA A 224 16.97 5.88 0.01
C ALA A 224 18.42 5.42 0.26
N LEU A 225 19.05 5.92 1.33
CA LEU A 225 20.39 5.51 1.74
C LEU A 225 20.42 4.03 2.14
N TRP A 226 19.45 3.57 2.93
CA TRP A 226 19.32 2.17 3.30
C TRP A 226 19.12 1.27 2.07
N GLY A 227 18.27 1.69 1.13
CA GLY A 227 18.06 1.01 -0.14
C GLY A 227 19.36 0.87 -0.94
N PHE A 228 20.16 1.94 -1.00
CA PHE A 228 21.45 1.96 -1.67
C PHE A 228 22.46 1.01 -1.01
N MET A 229 22.61 1.09 0.32
CA MET A 229 23.49 0.21 1.09
C MET A 229 23.09 -1.27 0.98
N SER A 230 21.80 -1.55 0.79
CA SER A 230 21.26 -2.90 0.64
C SER A 230 21.27 -3.41 -0.81
N GLY A 231 21.80 -2.63 -1.76
CA GLY A 231 21.80 -2.97 -3.19
C GLY A 231 20.41 -2.99 -3.86
N ARG A 232 19.39 -2.40 -3.21
CA ARG A 232 17.99 -2.44 -3.66
C ARG A 232 17.66 -1.21 -4.50
N LEU A 233 18.09 -1.21 -5.76
CA LEU A 233 17.96 -0.07 -6.68
C LEU A 233 16.54 0.51 -6.73
N PHE A 234 15.50 -0.33 -6.76
CA PHE A 234 14.12 0.14 -6.78
C PHE A 234 13.77 0.98 -5.54
N MET A 235 14.11 0.52 -4.34
CA MET A 235 13.87 1.26 -3.09
C MET A 235 14.66 2.57 -3.06
N THR A 236 15.91 2.54 -3.53
CA THR A 236 16.74 3.74 -3.65
C THR A 236 16.07 4.79 -4.53
N LEU A 237 15.67 4.40 -5.74
CA LEU A 237 15.06 5.31 -6.71
C LEU A 237 13.69 5.81 -6.24
N LEU A 238 12.87 4.92 -5.67
CA LEU A 238 11.56 5.27 -5.12
C LEU A 238 11.71 6.33 -4.04
N PHE A 239 12.50 6.08 -3.00
CA PHE A 239 12.63 7.00 -1.88
C PHE A 239 13.43 8.25 -2.23
N ALA A 240 14.40 8.19 -3.15
CA ALA A 240 15.06 9.38 -3.67
C ALA A 240 14.06 10.28 -4.41
N SER A 241 13.16 9.70 -5.22
CA SER A 241 12.11 10.47 -5.92
C SER A 241 11.10 11.08 -4.94
N LEU A 242 10.77 10.38 -3.86
CA LEU A 242 9.90 10.90 -2.79
C LEU A 242 10.60 12.02 -2.01
N ALA A 243 11.88 11.87 -1.68
CA ALA A 243 12.66 12.92 -1.03
C ALA A 243 12.68 14.20 -1.89
N TYR A 244 12.94 14.06 -3.20
CA TYR A 244 12.91 15.16 -4.14
C TYR A 244 11.51 15.81 -4.23
N SER A 245 10.45 15.01 -4.33
CA SER A 245 9.08 15.53 -4.35
C SER A 245 8.73 16.29 -3.06
N ASN A 246 9.23 15.87 -1.90
CA ASN A 246 9.01 16.58 -0.63
C ASN A 246 9.81 17.88 -0.58
N TYR A 247 11.04 17.89 -1.11
CA TYR A 247 11.85 19.10 -1.27
C TYR A 247 11.15 20.13 -2.17
N GLU A 248 10.59 19.70 -3.30
CA GLU A 248 9.82 20.59 -4.18
C GLU A 248 8.58 21.17 -3.47
N MET A 249 7.90 20.38 -2.65
CA MET A 249 6.76 20.85 -1.84
C MET A 249 7.16 21.90 -0.79
N LEU A 250 8.41 21.87 -0.30
CA LEU A 250 8.98 22.87 0.60
C LEU A 250 9.37 24.16 -0.15
N GLY A 251 9.99 24.03 -1.33
CA GLY A 251 10.51 25.15 -2.12
C GLY A 251 9.44 25.88 -2.95
N GLY A 252 8.45 25.16 -3.47
CA GLY A 252 7.30 25.73 -4.15
C GLY A 252 6.36 26.38 -3.13
N GLY A 253 6.28 27.71 -3.12
CA GLY A 253 5.54 28.54 -2.15
C GLY A 253 4.02 28.30 -1.98
N GLY A 254 3.49 27.13 -2.34
CA GLY A 254 2.10 26.72 -2.16
C GLY A 254 1.66 26.57 -0.69
N PHE A 255 2.58 26.35 0.25
CA PHE A 255 2.25 26.30 1.69
C PHE A 255 2.43 27.62 2.45
N ARG A 256 3.11 28.62 1.86
CA ARG A 256 3.19 29.98 2.42
C ARG A 256 1.92 30.82 2.18
N ARG A 257 0.96 30.34 1.39
CA ARG A 257 -0.25 31.09 0.97
C ARG A 257 -1.59 30.58 1.53
N ARG A 258 -1.59 29.66 2.49
CA ARG A 258 -2.82 29.21 3.18
C ARG A 258 -2.73 29.42 4.69
N TYR A 259 -2.40 30.65 5.08
CA TYR A 259 -2.80 31.29 6.33
C TYR A 259 -3.03 32.76 6.02
#